data_AF-A0A832LAB8-F1
#
_entry.id   AF-A0A832LAB8-F1
#
_cell.length_a   1.000
_cell.length_b   1.000
_cell.length_c   1.000
_cell.angle_alpha   90.00
_cell.angle_beta   90.00
_cell.angle_gamma   90.00
#
_symmetry.space_group_name_H-M   'P 1'
#
loop_
_entity.id
_entity.type
_entity.pdbx_description
1 polymer ?
#
loop_
_entity_poly.entity_id
_entity_poly.type
_entity_poly.pdbx_seq_one_letter_code
_entity_poly.pdbx_strand_id
1 'polypeptide(L)' 'MTKFTLQDLPYAHNALEPTIDEETMKLHHGKHHQTYVD' A
#
# COMPACT_ATOMS: atom_id res chain seq x y z
N MET A 1 -25.00 -2.98 -0.59
CA MET A 1 -23.86 -3.04 0.35
C MET A 1 -22.75 -2.19 -0.25
N THR A 2 -22.06 -1.39 0.57
CA THR A 2 -20.94 -0.56 0.09
C THR A 2 -19.72 -1.45 -0.14
N LYS A 3 -19.05 -1.32 -1.30
CA LYS A 3 -17.80 -2.03 -1.58
C LYS A 3 -16.67 -1.43 -0.73
N PHE A 4 -15.85 -2.28 -0.11
CA PHE A 4 -14.60 -1.81 0.52
C PHE A 4 -13.59 -1.40 -0.56
N THR A 5 -12.82 -0.35 -0.31
CA THR A 5 -11.84 0.17 -1.27
C THR A 5 -10.48 0.33 -0.59
N LEU A 6 -9.41 0.11 -1.35
CA LEU A 6 -8.05 0.40 -0.89
C LEU A 6 -7.89 1.93 -0.77
N GLN A 7 -7.50 2.41 0.40
CA GLN A 7 -7.16 3.82 0.59
C GLN A 7 -5.74 4.08 0.09
N ASP A 8 -5.51 5.25 -0.47
CA ASP A 8 -4.16 5.69 -0.82
C ASP A 8 -3.26 5.80 0.41
N LEU A 9 -1.96 5.58 0.22
CA LEU A 9 -0.99 5.86 1.28
C LEU A 9 -0.98 7.36 1.58
N PRO A 10 -0.96 7.77 2.86
CA PRO A 10 -0.89 9.18 3.24
C PRO A 10 0.53 9.77 3.09
N TYR A 11 1.45 9.03 2.46
CA TYR A 11 2.85 9.38 2.26
C TYR A 11 3.40 8.68 1.01
N ALA A 12 4.54 9.17 0.50
CA ALA A 12 5.24 8.56 -0.62
C ALA A 12 5.76 7.15 -0.26
N HIS A 13 5.86 6.25 -1.25
CA HIS A 13 6.30 4.87 -1.01
C HIS A 13 7.69 4.73 -0.37
N ASN A 14 8.56 5.73 -0.53
CA ASN A 14 9.91 5.76 0.06
C ASN A 14 9.99 6.56 1.38
N ALA A 15 8.87 7.06 1.91
CA ALA A 15 8.87 7.93 3.10
C ALA A 15 9.37 7.23 4.38
N LEU A 16 9.49 5.91 4.36
CA LEU A 16 9.91 5.09 5.50
C LEU A 16 11.37 4.60 5.36
N GLU A 17 12.09 5.04 4.33
CA GLU A 17 13.52 4.73 4.19
C GLU A 17 14.34 5.41 5.30
N PRO A 18 15.42 4.77 5.79
CA PRO A 18 15.97 3.49 5.37
C PRO A 18 15.38 2.27 6.13
N THR A 19 14.33 2.48 6.94
CA THR A 19 13.75 1.41 7.76
C THR A 19 12.91 0.44 6.95
N ILE A 20 12.20 0.93 5.93
CA ILE A 20 11.45 0.13 4.96
C ILE A 20 11.73 0.69 3.57
N ASP A 21 12.13 -0.17 2.64
CA ASP A 21 12.44 0.22 1.26
C ASP A 21 11.17 0.49 0.43
N GLU A 22 11.33 1.32 -0.62
CA GLU A 22 10.24 1.69 -1.53
C GLU A 22 9.59 0.47 -2.23
N GLU A 23 10.37 -0.55 -2.60
CA GLU A 23 9.87 -1.72 -3.34
C GLU A 23 8.91 -2.54 -2.49
N THR A 24 9.26 -2.77 -1.22
CA THR A 24 8.39 -3.39 -0.22
C THR A 24 7.07 -2.63 -0.12
N MET A 25 7.09 -1.30 -0.03
CA MET A 25 5.86 -0.50 0.08
C MET A 25 4.99 -0.56 -1.17
N LYS A 26 5.59 -0.59 -2.37
CA LYS A 26 4.85 -0.75 -3.64
C LYS A 26 4.18 -2.13 -3.74
N LEU A 27 4.88 -3.19 -3.36
CA LEU A 27 4.33 -4.55 -3.39
C LEU A 27 3.28 -4.77 -2.31
N HIS A 28 3.55 -4.31 -1.08
CA HIS A 28 2.63 -4.46 0.05
C HIS A 28 1.31 -3.76 -0.21
N HIS A 29 1.33 -2.45 -0.48
CA HIS A 29 0.09 -1.70 -0.69
C HIS A 29 -0.55 -2.03 -2.04
N GLY A 30 0.23 -1.97 -3.13
CA GLY A 30 -0.30 -2.09 -4.49
C GLY A 30 -0.66 -3.50 -4.96
N LYS A 31 -0.20 -4.56 -4.30
CA LYS A 31 -0.58 -5.95 -4.62
C LYS A 31 -1.25 -6.66 -3.45
N HIS A 32 -0.53 -6.78 -2.33
CA HIS A 32 -1.00 -7.60 -1.22
C HIS A 32 -2.26 -7.03 -0.56
N HIS A 33 -2.28 -5.74 -0.23
CA HIS A 33 -3.45 -5.11 0.37
C HIS A 33 -4.61 -5.00 -0.63
N GLN A 34 -4.33 -4.65 -1.90
CA GLN A 34 -5.33 -4.61 -2.96
C GLN A 34 -6.11 -5.93 -3.07
N THR A 35 -5.42 -7.07 -2.97
CA THR A 35 -6.05 -8.40 -3.05
C THR A 35 -7.12 -8.64 -1.97
N TYR A 36 -7.05 -7.97 -0.83
CA TYR A 36 -8.05 -8.12 0.24
C TYR A 36 -9.36 -7.35 -0.01
N VAL A 37 -9.35 -6.36 -0.92
CA VAL A 37 -10.48 -5.44 -1.14
C VAL A 37 -11.01 -5.45 -2.57
N ASP A 38 -10.39 -6.23 -3.46
CA ASP A 38 -10.92 -6.55 -4.79
C ASP A 38 -12.23 -7.34 -4.73
#